data_AF-A0A429G0V3-F1
#
_entry.id   AF-A0A429G0V3-F1
#
_cell.length_a   1.000
_cell.length_b   1.000
_cell.length_c   1.000
_cell.angle_alpha   90.00
_cell.angle_beta   90.00
_cell.angle_gamma   90.00
#
_symmetry.space_group_name_H-M   'P 1'
#
loop_
_entity.id
_entity.type
_entity.pdbx_description
1 polymer ?
#
loop_
_entity_poly.entity_id
_entity_poly.type
_entity_poly.pdbx_seq_one_letter_code
_entity_poly.pdbx_strand_id
1 'polypeptide(L)'
;MPSSPAPAGPSAPAPRRTSRGRPVLAGIAVAAFCAWAVYPAILAYTFAAGEKGTATVAECEAVRRGPDVCRGTWRTGGGRTGEGEIYNLDARAEGGRTLPVRIGPLGPYAHGWDRAWTTPVLSGMPLVVLGSLFALIYRGAFRPARRLADELLAAPGALVVSDGGTRRADGSPHTFVRSLPEAPPGHRRLDLPGRAARHGDLDLPKDGRTFFVSLVDADERPLMVLEHRSEKRFEPETVVLDPSGAPRLLVRRTDGVRFRILDPAGTELGTARPAEEARVNSLEVRDADGRTVAEAAGRGLMRWVVRIEDDAPEPLRDAALVLAHIRLRAAY
;
A
#
# COMPACT_ATOMS: atom_id res chain seq x y z
N MET A 1 -47.90 24.76 31.22
CA MET A 1 -47.50 23.69 30.28
C MET A 1 -46.25 24.18 29.55
N PRO A 2 -45.07 23.60 29.79
CA PRO A 2 -43.84 24.03 29.13
C PRO A 2 -43.73 23.42 27.73
N SER A 3 -43.45 24.27 26.76
CA SER A 3 -43.26 23.97 25.34
C SER A 3 -42.09 23.01 25.13
N SER A 4 -42.33 21.88 24.46
CA SER A 4 -41.25 20.98 24.02
C SER A 4 -40.36 21.66 22.98
N PRO A 5 -39.02 21.59 23.10
CA PRO A 5 -38.12 22.07 22.06
C PRO A 5 -38.15 21.13 20.85
N ALA A 6 -38.14 21.70 19.66
CA ALA A 6 -38.13 21.00 18.39
C ALA A 6 -36.87 20.12 18.21
N PRO A 7 -36.96 18.98 17.50
CA PRO A 7 -35.81 18.11 17.26
C PRO A 7 -34.78 18.78 16.36
N ALA A 8 -33.51 18.64 16.73
CA ALA A 8 -32.37 19.12 15.95
C ALA A 8 -32.34 18.45 14.57
N GLY A 9 -32.27 19.28 13.52
CA GLY A 9 -32.17 18.82 12.14
C GLY A 9 -30.90 17.98 11.88
N PRO A 10 -30.92 17.11 10.84
CA PRO A 10 -29.82 16.22 10.52
C PRO A 10 -28.53 16.99 10.26
N SER A 11 -27.48 16.60 10.97
CA SER A 11 -26.14 17.14 10.83
C SER A 11 -25.59 16.81 9.42
N ALA A 12 -24.99 17.83 8.80
CA ALA A 12 -24.43 17.71 7.45
C ALA A 12 -23.43 16.55 7.34
N PRO A 13 -23.44 15.79 6.23
CA PRO A 13 -22.53 14.67 6.05
C PRO A 13 -21.08 15.16 6.03
N ALA A 14 -20.26 14.57 6.89
CA ALA A 14 -18.84 14.90 6.99
C ALA A 14 -18.14 14.65 5.64
N PRO A 15 -17.20 15.53 5.23
CA PRO A 15 -16.53 15.41 3.95
C PRO A 15 -15.74 14.10 3.87
N ARG A 16 -16.02 13.32 2.81
CA ARG A 16 -15.27 12.12 2.43
C ARG A 16 -13.79 12.44 2.34
N ARG A 17 -12.99 11.88 3.25
CA ARG A 17 -11.51 11.83 3.18
C ARG A 17 -11.12 11.02 1.95
N THR A 18 -11.08 11.67 0.80
CA THR A 18 -10.36 11.14 -0.37
C THR A 18 -8.89 11.06 0.02
N SER A 19 -8.26 9.91 -0.24
CA SER A 19 -6.88 9.59 0.15
C SER A 19 -5.85 10.40 -0.65
N ARG A 20 -5.84 11.73 -0.50
CA ARG A 20 -4.86 12.65 -1.08
C ARG A 20 -3.43 12.46 -0.54
N GLY A 21 -3.21 11.61 0.46
CA GLY A 21 -1.90 11.42 1.11
C GLY A 21 -0.86 10.64 0.29
N ARG A 22 -1.28 9.80 -0.65
CA ARG A 22 -0.36 8.91 -1.40
C ARG A 22 0.52 9.61 -2.46
N PRO A 23 0.03 10.54 -3.30
CA PRO A 23 0.93 11.28 -4.20
C PRO A 23 1.92 12.15 -3.43
N VAL A 24 1.54 12.64 -2.25
CA VAL A 24 2.41 13.42 -1.37
C VAL A 24 3.55 12.54 -0.81
N LEU A 25 3.24 11.33 -0.32
CA LEU A 25 4.26 10.40 0.17
C LEU A 25 5.23 9.94 -0.92
N ALA A 26 4.74 9.68 -2.13
CA ALA A 26 5.59 9.35 -3.27
C ALA A 26 6.51 10.54 -3.64
N GLY A 27 5.97 11.76 -3.66
CA GLY A 27 6.74 12.98 -3.87
C GLY A 27 7.82 13.19 -2.81
N ILE A 28 7.49 12.98 -1.52
CA ILE A 28 8.45 13.06 -0.41
C ILE A 28 9.58 12.03 -0.57
N ALA A 29 9.25 10.79 -0.93
CA ALA A 29 10.25 9.75 -1.13
C ALA A 29 11.22 10.09 -2.27
N VAL A 30 10.71 10.60 -3.39
CA VAL A 30 11.54 11.07 -4.52
C VAL A 30 12.40 12.25 -4.08
N ALA A 31 11.84 13.25 -3.39
CA ALA A 31 12.60 14.39 -2.91
C ALA A 31 13.70 13.98 -1.91
N ALA A 32 13.41 13.06 -0.99
CA ALA A 32 14.38 12.52 -0.05
C ALA A 32 15.51 11.75 -0.75
N PHE A 33 15.17 10.95 -1.76
CA PHE A 33 16.16 10.25 -2.58
C PHE A 33 17.06 11.23 -3.34
N CYS A 34 16.47 12.25 -3.99
CA CYS A 34 17.23 13.28 -4.69
C CYS A 34 18.15 14.03 -3.73
N ALA A 35 17.64 14.46 -2.56
CA ALA A 35 18.43 15.14 -1.54
C ALA A 35 19.59 14.27 -1.03
N TRP A 36 19.35 12.97 -0.82
CA TRP A 36 20.38 12.01 -0.45
C TRP A 36 21.44 11.84 -1.55
N ALA A 37 21.02 11.72 -2.81
CA ALA A 37 21.90 11.47 -3.94
C ALA A 37 22.82 12.66 -4.31
N VAL A 38 22.46 13.89 -3.92
CA VAL A 38 23.26 15.10 -4.19
C VAL A 38 24.66 14.97 -3.61
N TYR A 39 24.80 14.54 -2.36
CA TYR A 39 26.11 14.51 -1.70
C TYR A 39 27.07 13.48 -2.32
N PRO A 40 26.69 12.19 -2.52
CA PRO A 40 27.50 11.24 -3.26
C PRO A 40 27.84 11.69 -4.69
N ALA A 41 26.91 12.35 -5.39
CA ALA A 41 27.17 12.86 -6.74
C ALA A 41 28.24 13.96 -6.74
N ILE A 42 28.20 14.86 -5.75
CA ILE A 42 29.23 15.90 -5.60
C ILE A 42 30.58 15.28 -5.28
N LEU A 43 30.64 14.28 -4.40
CA LEU A 43 31.89 13.56 -4.10
C LEU A 43 32.46 12.87 -5.35
N ALA A 44 31.59 12.18 -6.11
CA ALA A 44 31.99 11.52 -7.35
C ALA A 44 32.54 12.52 -8.38
N TYR A 45 31.86 13.65 -8.56
CA TYR A 45 32.35 14.74 -9.40
C TYR A 45 33.70 15.28 -8.92
N THR A 46 33.83 15.52 -7.62
CA THR A 46 35.04 16.09 -7.02
C THR A 46 36.24 15.17 -7.23
N PHE A 47 36.08 13.86 -7.06
CA PHE A 47 37.18 12.92 -7.26
C PHE A 47 37.49 12.64 -8.73
N ALA A 48 36.49 12.60 -9.60
CA ALA A 48 36.68 12.33 -11.02
C ALA A 48 37.19 13.55 -11.81
N ALA A 49 36.57 14.71 -11.59
CA ALA A 49 36.74 15.91 -12.40
C ALA A 49 37.19 17.15 -11.60
N GLY A 50 37.29 17.07 -10.27
CA GLY A 50 37.74 18.19 -9.44
C GLY A 50 39.15 18.65 -9.80
N GLU A 51 39.38 19.96 -9.67
CA GLU A 51 40.67 20.57 -9.96
C GLU A 51 41.73 20.00 -9.00
N LYS A 52 42.88 19.58 -9.53
CA LYS A 52 43.99 19.09 -8.71
C LYS A 52 44.61 20.25 -7.94
N GLY A 53 44.97 20.02 -6.69
CA GLY A 53 45.66 21.02 -5.86
C GLY A 53 46.47 20.39 -4.75
N THR A 54 47.12 21.24 -3.97
CA THR A 54 47.84 20.90 -2.74
C THR A 54 47.25 21.69 -1.60
N ALA A 55 46.96 21.04 -0.48
CA ALA A 55 46.47 21.70 0.72
C ALA A 55 47.47 21.53 1.87
N THR A 56 47.72 22.59 2.63
CA THR A 56 48.51 22.59 3.85
C THR A 56 47.56 22.72 5.03
N VAL A 57 47.49 21.67 5.84
CA VAL A 57 46.61 21.59 7.01
C VAL A 57 47.26 22.35 8.16
N ALA A 58 46.59 23.39 8.66
CA ALA A 58 47.07 24.19 9.78
C ALA A 58 46.71 23.54 11.11
N GLU A 59 45.45 23.12 11.26
CA GLU A 59 44.91 22.58 12.50
C GLU A 59 43.83 21.53 12.21
N CYS A 60 43.67 20.59 13.14
CA CYS A 60 42.58 19.62 13.12
C CYS A 60 41.97 19.49 14.52
N GLU A 61 40.66 19.59 14.59
CA GLU A 61 39.87 19.40 15.81
C GLU A 61 39.15 18.05 15.73
N ALA A 62 39.53 17.14 16.62
CA ALA A 62 38.85 15.86 16.78
C ALA A 62 37.59 16.06 17.65
N VAL A 63 36.41 15.88 17.06
CA VAL A 63 35.14 16.12 17.76
C VAL A 63 34.66 14.82 18.40
N ARG A 64 34.42 14.82 19.73
CA ARG A 64 33.99 13.62 20.49
C ARG A 64 32.69 12.97 19.98
N ARG A 65 31.81 13.75 19.35
CA ARG A 65 30.56 13.30 18.70
C ARG A 65 30.31 14.15 17.45
N GLY A 66 31.03 13.86 16.37
CA GLY A 66 30.88 14.56 15.09
C GLY A 66 31.97 14.17 14.09
N PRO A 67 31.87 14.63 12.83
CA PRO A 67 32.99 14.52 11.90
C PRO A 67 34.15 15.40 12.39
N ASP A 68 35.36 14.89 12.24
CA ASP A 68 36.59 15.64 12.47
C ASP A 68 36.67 16.84 11.51
N VAL A 69 37.10 18.00 12.02
CA VAL A 69 37.20 19.24 11.23
C VAL A 69 38.67 19.64 11.13
N CYS A 70 39.20 19.70 9.92
CA CYS A 70 40.56 20.17 9.65
C CYS A 70 40.50 21.45 8.82
N ARG A 71 41.29 22.46 9.19
CA ARG A 71 41.39 23.74 8.49
C ARG A 71 42.80 23.98 7.96
N GLY A 72 42.88 24.71 6.86
CA GLY A 72 44.17 25.04 6.27
C GLY A 72 44.03 25.88 5.01
N THR A 73 45.15 26.00 4.29
CA THR A 73 45.21 26.71 3.01
C THR A 73 45.39 25.70 1.88
N TRP A 74 44.90 26.03 0.69
CA TRP A 74 45.13 25.21 -0.50
C TRP A 74 45.50 26.07 -1.70
N ARG A 75 46.18 25.43 -2.64
CA ARG A 75 46.55 25.99 -3.93
C ARG A 75 46.12 25.03 -5.04
N THR A 76 45.42 25.56 -6.03
CA THR A 76 45.01 24.79 -7.21
C THR A 76 46.14 24.71 -8.24
N GLY A 77 46.07 23.77 -9.17
CA GLY A 77 47.03 23.64 -10.28
C GLY A 77 47.10 24.90 -11.15
N GLY A 78 45.99 25.64 -11.28
CA GLY A 78 45.95 26.95 -11.94
C GLY A 78 46.53 28.12 -11.12
N GLY A 79 47.07 27.85 -9.93
CA GLY A 79 47.72 28.87 -9.09
C GLY A 79 46.77 29.66 -8.19
N ARG A 80 45.46 29.38 -8.19
CA ARG A 80 44.52 30.01 -7.26
C ARG A 80 44.76 29.49 -5.85
N THR A 81 44.66 30.36 -4.86
CA THR A 81 44.80 30.01 -3.44
C THR A 81 43.49 30.21 -2.70
N GLY A 82 43.24 29.42 -1.66
CA GLY A 82 42.09 29.56 -0.77
C GLY A 82 42.41 29.08 0.65
N GLU A 83 41.51 29.37 1.58
CA GLU A 83 41.60 29.01 3.00
C GLU A 83 40.23 28.54 3.51
N GLY A 84 40.22 27.57 4.43
CA GLY A 84 39.00 26.99 4.99
C GLY A 84 39.15 25.52 5.37
N GLU A 85 38.01 24.82 5.41
CA GLU A 85 37.95 23.40 5.77
C GLU A 85 38.48 22.49 4.67
N ILE A 86 39.24 21.47 5.07
CA ILE A 86 39.75 20.41 4.20
C ILE A 86 39.10 19.09 4.62
N TYR A 87 38.39 18.48 3.69
CA TYR A 87 37.57 17.31 3.96
C TYR A 87 38.35 16.00 3.75
N ASN A 88 37.82 14.93 4.36
CA ASN A 88 38.30 13.55 4.23
C ASN A 88 39.72 13.33 4.78
N LEU A 89 40.08 14.03 5.86
CA LEU A 89 41.36 13.92 6.57
C LEU A 89 41.24 13.14 7.88
N ASP A 90 42.39 12.71 8.43
CA ASP A 90 42.51 12.19 9.80
C ASP A 90 42.93 13.30 10.75
N ALA A 91 42.05 13.72 11.66
CA ALA A 91 42.42 14.77 12.62
C ALA A 91 43.61 14.40 13.50
N ARG A 92 43.89 13.11 13.71
CA ARG A 92 44.97 12.66 14.60
C ARG A 92 46.33 12.56 13.92
N ALA A 93 46.39 12.53 12.60
CA ALA A 93 47.63 12.22 11.87
C ALA A 93 48.06 13.30 10.86
N GLU A 94 47.21 14.29 10.59
CA GLU A 94 47.38 15.14 9.40
C GLU A 94 47.51 16.64 9.68
N GLY A 95 47.39 17.06 10.94
CA GLY A 95 47.73 18.43 11.35
C GLY A 95 49.18 18.79 10.98
N GLY A 96 49.37 19.93 10.33
CA GLY A 96 50.68 20.43 9.89
C GLY A 96 51.22 19.82 8.60
N ARG A 97 50.48 18.95 7.90
CA ARG A 97 50.95 18.27 6.68
C ARG A 97 50.47 18.98 5.41
N THR A 98 51.26 18.88 4.35
CA THR A 98 50.85 19.24 3.00
C THR A 98 50.49 17.98 2.20
N LEU A 99 49.29 17.95 1.64
CA LEU A 99 48.71 16.77 0.99
C LEU A 99 48.10 17.13 -0.38
N PRO A 100 48.08 16.19 -1.34
CA PRO A 100 47.35 16.36 -2.58
C PRO A 100 45.84 16.32 -2.32
N VAL A 101 45.10 17.24 -2.97
CA VAL A 101 43.64 17.34 -2.85
C VAL A 101 42.97 17.46 -4.21
N ARG A 102 41.68 17.16 -4.24
CA ARG A 102 40.77 17.48 -5.34
C ARG A 102 39.78 18.52 -4.88
N ILE A 103 39.63 19.59 -5.66
CA ILE A 103 38.80 20.74 -5.30
C ILE A 103 37.53 20.68 -6.15
N GLY A 104 36.40 20.56 -5.45
CA GLY A 104 35.07 20.50 -6.04
C GLY A 104 34.13 21.57 -5.47
N PRO A 105 32.82 21.46 -5.76
CA PRO A 105 31.82 22.45 -5.33
C PRO A 105 31.73 22.65 -3.82
N LEU A 106 32.10 21.64 -3.02
CA LEU A 106 32.10 21.69 -1.56
C LEU A 106 33.47 22.00 -0.97
N GLY A 107 34.48 22.33 -1.78
CA GLY A 107 35.84 22.61 -1.32
C GLY A 107 36.84 21.48 -1.56
N PRO A 108 38.02 21.53 -0.90
CA PRO A 108 39.10 20.56 -1.08
C PRO A 108 38.85 19.25 -0.33
N TYR A 109 39.00 18.12 -1.02
CA TYR A 109 38.95 16.77 -0.46
C TYR A 109 40.30 16.05 -0.66
N ALA A 110 40.84 15.50 0.43
CA ALA A 110 42.03 14.64 0.40
C ALA A 110 41.66 13.15 0.20
N HIS A 111 42.66 12.28 -0.01
CA HIS A 111 42.57 10.79 0.01
C HIS A 111 41.54 10.09 -0.90
N GLY A 112 40.79 10.81 -1.72
CA GLY A 112 39.91 10.22 -2.72
C GLY A 112 38.84 9.28 -2.14
N TRP A 113 38.49 8.26 -2.93
CA TRP A 113 37.45 7.30 -2.57
C TRP A 113 37.80 6.39 -1.39
N ASP A 114 39.09 6.13 -1.14
CA ASP A 114 39.56 5.15 -0.15
C ASP A 114 39.04 5.42 1.27
N ARG A 115 38.75 6.69 1.58
CA ARG A 115 38.16 7.12 2.85
C ARG A 115 36.73 7.65 2.72
N ALA A 116 36.36 8.16 1.55
CA ALA A 116 35.05 8.78 1.33
C ALA A 116 33.92 7.77 1.02
N TRP A 117 34.22 6.51 0.70
CA TRP A 117 33.21 5.53 0.27
C TRP A 117 32.26 5.08 1.38
N THR A 118 32.67 5.14 2.65
CA THR A 118 31.91 4.60 3.79
C THR A 118 30.59 5.33 3.99
N THR A 119 30.58 6.66 3.92
CA THR A 119 29.38 7.48 4.13
C THR A 119 28.30 7.24 3.06
N PRO A 120 28.59 7.28 1.74
CA PRO A 120 27.62 6.91 0.70
C PRO A 120 27.13 5.46 0.81
N VAL A 121 28.01 4.51 1.13
CA VAL A 121 27.62 3.09 1.25
C VAL A 121 26.71 2.88 2.45
N LEU A 122 27.05 3.38 3.63
CA LEU A 122 26.24 3.21 4.84
C LEU A 122 24.89 3.91 4.73
N SER A 123 24.84 5.07 4.07
CA SER A 123 23.57 5.80 3.88
C SER A 123 22.73 5.26 2.72
N GLY A 124 23.34 4.64 1.70
CA GLY A 124 22.64 4.02 0.56
C GLY A 124 22.19 2.59 0.79
N MET A 125 22.87 1.85 1.68
CA MET A 125 22.55 0.45 1.99
C MET A 125 21.08 0.26 2.41
N PRO A 126 20.48 1.09 3.29
CA PRO A 126 19.06 0.94 3.64
C PRO A 126 18.13 1.06 2.43
N LEU A 127 18.42 1.94 1.48
CA LEU A 127 17.63 2.10 0.25
C LEU A 127 17.75 0.88 -0.65
N VAL A 128 18.96 0.33 -0.79
CA VAL A 128 19.20 -0.89 -1.57
C VAL A 128 18.49 -2.08 -0.92
N VAL A 129 18.58 -2.23 0.40
CA VAL A 129 17.91 -3.30 1.15
C VAL A 129 16.39 -3.17 1.02
N LEU A 130 15.84 -1.97 1.23
CA LEU A 130 14.40 -1.73 1.12
C LEU A 130 13.89 -1.94 -0.31
N GLY A 131 14.64 -1.45 -1.31
CA GLY A 131 14.33 -1.66 -2.72
C GLY A 131 14.38 -3.13 -3.13
N SER A 132 15.37 -3.87 -2.63
CA SER A 132 15.51 -5.31 -2.88
C SER A 132 14.36 -6.10 -2.22
N LEU A 133 14.02 -5.78 -0.96
CA LEU A 133 12.90 -6.35 -0.25
C LEU A 133 11.58 -6.07 -0.98
N PHE A 134 11.35 -4.83 -1.40
CA PHE A 134 10.19 -4.46 -2.19
C PHE A 134 10.15 -5.22 -3.52
N ALA A 135 11.28 -5.36 -4.23
CA ALA A 135 11.36 -6.10 -5.47
C ALA A 135 11.06 -7.60 -5.30
N LEU A 136 11.51 -8.21 -4.19
CA LEU A 136 11.20 -9.59 -3.84
C LEU A 136 9.70 -9.76 -3.53
N ILE A 137 9.12 -8.89 -2.72
CA ILE A 137 7.67 -8.88 -2.43
C ILE A 137 6.88 -8.67 -3.72
N TYR A 138 7.28 -7.72 -4.55
CA TYR A 138 6.64 -7.44 -5.84
C TYR A 138 6.65 -8.67 -6.75
N ARG A 139 7.82 -9.29 -6.93
CA ARG A 139 7.95 -10.50 -7.76
C ARG A 139 7.20 -11.69 -7.20
N GLY A 140 7.20 -11.88 -5.88
CA GLY A 140 6.60 -13.06 -5.23
C GLY A 140 5.10 -12.98 -4.98
N ALA A 141 4.55 -11.78 -4.75
CA ALA A 141 3.15 -11.59 -4.34
C ALA A 141 2.31 -10.79 -5.34
N PHE A 142 2.89 -9.82 -6.05
CA PHE A 142 2.11 -8.92 -6.92
C PHE A 142 2.20 -9.29 -8.40
N ARG A 143 3.36 -9.76 -8.87
CA ARG A 143 3.56 -10.12 -10.28
C ARG A 143 2.69 -11.30 -10.74
N PRO A 144 2.55 -12.41 -9.98
CA PRO A 144 1.69 -13.52 -10.37
C PRO A 144 0.22 -13.10 -10.46
N ALA A 145 -0.29 -12.43 -9.41
CA ALA A 145 -1.64 -11.89 -9.40
C ALA A 145 -1.91 -10.89 -10.54
N ARG A 146 -0.93 -10.04 -10.88
CA ARG A 146 -1.07 -9.12 -12.01
C ARG A 146 -1.18 -9.85 -13.35
N ARG A 147 -0.41 -10.92 -13.55
CA ARG A 147 -0.50 -11.76 -14.76
C ARG A 147 -1.87 -12.40 -14.86
N LEU A 148 -2.33 -13.05 -13.79
CA LEU A 148 -3.67 -13.62 -13.72
C LEU A 148 -4.75 -12.54 -13.97
N ALA A 149 -4.62 -11.36 -13.38
CA ALA A 149 -5.57 -10.27 -13.61
C ALA A 149 -5.59 -9.78 -15.07
N ASP A 150 -4.44 -9.76 -15.75
CA ASP A 150 -4.36 -9.40 -17.17
C ASP A 150 -4.95 -10.53 -18.06
N GLU A 151 -4.75 -11.80 -17.70
CA GLU A 151 -5.37 -12.96 -18.36
C GLU A 151 -6.90 -12.97 -18.21
N LEU A 152 -7.40 -12.79 -16.98
CA LEU A 152 -8.83 -12.68 -16.69
C LEU A 152 -9.46 -11.51 -17.46
N LEU A 153 -8.77 -10.37 -17.55
CA LEU A 153 -9.30 -9.20 -18.26
C LEU A 153 -9.38 -9.38 -19.77
N ALA A 154 -8.55 -10.26 -20.34
CA ALA A 154 -8.59 -10.59 -21.77
C ALA A 154 -9.77 -11.50 -22.11
N ALA A 155 -10.33 -12.21 -21.12
CA ALA A 155 -11.49 -13.09 -21.31
C ALA A 155 -12.81 -12.28 -21.37
N PRO A 156 -13.82 -12.77 -22.13
CA PRO A 156 -15.15 -12.17 -22.14
C PRO A 156 -15.81 -12.25 -20.76
N GLY A 157 -16.69 -11.29 -20.46
CA GLY A 157 -17.43 -11.24 -19.20
C GLY A 157 -16.63 -10.72 -17.99
N ALA A 158 -15.35 -10.36 -18.17
CA ALA A 158 -14.51 -9.85 -17.09
C ALA A 158 -14.95 -8.46 -16.59
N LEU A 159 -14.87 -8.28 -15.27
CA LEU A 159 -15.21 -7.05 -14.58
C LEU A 159 -14.01 -6.50 -13.81
N VAL A 160 -13.76 -5.21 -13.93
CA VAL A 160 -12.77 -4.47 -13.16
C VAL A 160 -13.43 -3.89 -11.92
N VAL A 161 -13.01 -4.35 -10.75
CA VAL A 161 -13.51 -3.95 -9.44
C VAL A 161 -12.63 -2.86 -8.85
N SER A 162 -13.28 -1.79 -8.38
CA SER A 162 -12.65 -0.62 -7.77
C SER A 162 -13.47 -0.11 -6.58
N ASP A 163 -12.96 0.91 -5.87
CA ASP A 163 -13.56 1.36 -4.61
C ASP A 163 -14.96 1.95 -4.81
N GLY A 164 -15.20 2.50 -6.00
CA GLY A 164 -16.47 3.11 -6.40
C GLY A 164 -17.46 2.15 -7.06
N GLY A 165 -17.09 0.89 -7.31
CA GLY A 165 -17.92 -0.05 -8.07
C GLY A 165 -17.15 -0.89 -9.08
N THR A 166 -17.89 -1.49 -10.00
CA THR A 166 -17.37 -2.37 -11.03
C THR A 166 -17.60 -1.80 -12.42
N ARG A 167 -16.68 -2.10 -13.34
CA ARG A 167 -16.75 -1.73 -14.75
C ARG A 167 -16.50 -2.94 -15.62
N ARG A 168 -17.09 -2.98 -16.82
CA ARG A 168 -16.73 -3.99 -17.83
C ARG A 168 -15.36 -3.69 -18.43
N ALA A 169 -14.82 -4.65 -19.19
CA ALA A 169 -13.54 -4.51 -19.89
C ALA A 169 -13.50 -3.30 -20.85
N ASP A 170 -14.64 -2.93 -21.45
CA ASP A 170 -14.79 -1.74 -22.31
C ASP A 170 -14.82 -0.40 -21.54
N GLY A 171 -14.77 -0.43 -20.21
CA GLY A 171 -14.82 0.74 -19.34
C GLY A 171 -16.23 1.20 -18.97
N SER A 172 -17.28 0.61 -19.56
CA SER A 172 -18.67 0.90 -19.20
C SER A 172 -18.95 0.55 -17.74
N PRO A 173 -19.76 1.36 -17.02
CA PRO A 173 -20.15 1.05 -15.66
C PRO A 173 -20.99 -0.24 -15.64
N HIS A 174 -20.73 -1.09 -14.65
CA HIS A 174 -21.56 -2.26 -14.37
C HIS A 174 -22.30 -2.08 -13.05
N THR A 175 -21.58 -1.72 -11.98
CA THR A 175 -22.18 -1.39 -10.68
C THR A 175 -21.50 -0.20 -10.04
N PHE A 176 -22.20 0.47 -9.13
CA PHE A 176 -21.63 1.48 -8.25
C PHE A 176 -21.80 1.10 -6.79
N VAL A 177 -20.87 1.57 -5.97
CA VAL A 177 -20.91 1.39 -4.52
C VAL A 177 -21.40 2.66 -3.84
N ARG A 178 -22.40 2.52 -2.95
CA ARG A 178 -22.97 3.59 -2.14
C ARG A 178 -22.92 3.21 -0.66
N SER A 179 -22.28 4.04 0.16
CA SER A 179 -22.33 3.84 1.61
C SER A 179 -23.71 4.21 2.13
N LEU A 180 -24.30 3.35 2.96
CA LEU A 180 -25.54 3.65 3.65
C LEU A 180 -25.22 4.07 5.10
N PRO A 181 -25.84 5.14 5.62
CA PRO A 181 -25.59 5.57 6.99
C PRO A 181 -26.18 4.59 8.01
N GLU A 182 -27.26 3.89 7.65
CA GLU A 182 -28.03 3.01 8.52
C GLU A 182 -28.41 1.71 7.78
N ALA A 183 -28.98 0.77 8.51
CA ALA A 183 -29.49 -0.48 7.95
C ALA A 183 -30.59 -0.22 6.90
N PRO A 184 -30.71 -1.03 5.83
CA PRO A 184 -31.77 -0.86 4.85
C PRO A 184 -33.15 -1.12 5.48
N PRO A 185 -34.23 -0.54 4.93
CA PRO A 185 -35.60 -0.87 5.33
C PRO A 185 -35.84 -2.38 5.24
N GLY A 186 -36.52 -2.96 6.22
CA GLY A 186 -36.79 -4.40 6.24
C GLY A 186 -35.60 -5.28 6.62
N HIS A 187 -34.47 -4.69 7.03
CA HIS A 187 -33.26 -5.42 7.46
C HIS A 187 -33.58 -6.51 8.48
N ARG A 188 -33.21 -7.74 8.14
CA ARG A 188 -33.23 -8.88 9.04
C ARG A 188 -31.79 -9.32 9.30
N ARG A 189 -31.39 -9.22 10.57
CA ARG A 189 -30.07 -9.68 11.01
C ARG A 189 -29.97 -11.20 10.88
N LEU A 190 -29.04 -11.67 10.06
CA LEU A 190 -28.64 -13.08 10.00
C LEU A 190 -27.49 -13.32 10.95
N ASP A 191 -27.65 -14.13 11.99
CA ASP A 191 -26.56 -14.59 12.86
C ASP A 191 -26.43 -16.10 12.77
N LEU A 192 -25.27 -16.58 12.30
CA LEU A 192 -24.96 -18.01 12.19
C LEU A 192 -23.80 -18.37 13.13
N PRO A 193 -23.85 -19.52 13.84
CA PRO A 193 -22.74 -19.96 14.69
C PRO A 193 -21.50 -20.32 13.85
N GLY A 194 -20.33 -20.47 14.50
CA GLY A 194 -19.11 -20.95 13.84
C GLY A 194 -18.22 -19.87 13.22
N ARG A 195 -18.17 -18.67 13.82
CA ARG A 195 -17.20 -17.63 13.46
C ARG A 195 -15.81 -18.02 13.95
N ALA A 196 -14.81 -17.89 13.07
CA ALA A 196 -13.42 -18.14 13.43
C ALA A 196 -12.95 -17.09 14.46
N ALA A 197 -12.27 -17.54 15.50
CA ALA A 197 -11.60 -16.65 16.43
C ALA A 197 -10.49 -15.89 15.70
N ARG A 198 -10.37 -14.59 15.97
CA ARG A 198 -9.29 -13.78 15.44
C ARG A 198 -8.11 -13.84 16.40
N HIS A 199 -6.93 -14.13 15.87
CA HIS A 199 -5.68 -14.12 16.63
C HIS A 199 -4.92 -12.82 16.34
N GLY A 200 -4.72 -12.00 17.37
CA GLY A 200 -3.97 -10.73 17.30
C GLY A 200 -4.78 -9.52 17.75
N ASP A 201 -4.09 -8.53 18.31
CA ASP A 201 -4.68 -7.25 18.69
C ASP A 201 -4.70 -6.31 17.47
N LEU A 202 -5.86 -6.19 16.83
CA LEU A 202 -6.17 -5.04 15.99
C LEU A 202 -6.82 -3.96 16.85
N ASP A 203 -6.50 -2.70 16.54
CA ASP A 203 -7.05 -1.50 17.17
C ASP A 203 -8.50 -1.23 16.69
N LEU A 204 -9.34 -2.26 16.83
CA LEU A 204 -10.78 -2.16 16.59
C LEU A 204 -11.48 -1.67 17.86
N PRO A 205 -12.58 -0.90 17.73
CA PRO A 205 -13.42 -0.58 18.87
C PRO A 205 -13.81 -1.85 19.62
N LYS A 206 -13.96 -1.74 20.95
CA LYS A 206 -14.29 -2.87 21.82
C LYS A 206 -15.57 -3.59 21.37
N ASP A 207 -16.52 -2.84 20.83
CA ASP A 207 -17.84 -3.32 20.38
C ASP A 207 -17.84 -3.74 18.90
N GLY A 208 -16.69 -3.67 18.22
CA GLY A 208 -16.60 -3.92 16.79
C GLY A 208 -17.08 -2.75 15.93
N ARG A 209 -17.30 -3.03 14.65
CA ARG A 209 -17.82 -2.08 13.66
C ARG A 209 -18.72 -2.81 12.68
N THR A 210 -19.92 -2.31 12.54
CA THR A 210 -20.88 -2.70 11.50
C THR A 210 -21.13 -1.53 10.57
N PHE A 211 -21.16 -1.75 9.26
CA PHE A 211 -21.55 -0.74 8.30
C PHE A 211 -22.23 -1.35 7.07
N PHE A 212 -23.03 -0.53 6.40
CA PHE A 212 -23.86 -0.96 5.28
C PHE A 212 -23.40 -0.29 3.98
N VAL A 213 -23.41 -1.09 2.91
CA VAL A 213 -23.00 -0.64 1.58
C VAL A 213 -23.98 -1.19 0.55
N SER A 214 -24.62 -0.31 -0.21
CA SER A 214 -25.44 -0.71 -1.35
C SER A 214 -24.58 -0.83 -2.61
N LEU A 215 -24.76 -1.93 -3.32
CA LEU A 215 -24.34 -2.11 -4.70
C LEU A 215 -25.54 -1.83 -5.60
N VAL A 216 -25.42 -0.81 -6.44
CA VAL A 216 -26.44 -0.42 -7.41
C VAL A 216 -25.95 -0.72 -8.83
N ASP A 217 -26.85 -0.97 -9.76
CA ASP A 217 -26.52 -1.17 -11.17
C ASP A 217 -26.14 0.16 -11.87
N ALA A 218 -25.91 0.10 -13.18
CA ALA A 218 -25.59 1.26 -13.99
C ALA A 218 -26.73 2.31 -14.06
N ASP A 219 -27.98 1.89 -13.81
CA ASP A 219 -29.17 2.73 -13.77
C ASP A 219 -29.50 3.20 -12.34
N GLU A 220 -28.58 3.00 -11.39
CA GLU A 220 -28.72 3.27 -9.96
C GLU A 220 -29.83 2.48 -9.23
N ARG A 221 -30.29 1.36 -9.80
CA ARG A 221 -31.21 0.46 -9.12
C ARG A 221 -30.46 -0.42 -8.12
N PRO A 222 -30.96 -0.60 -6.89
CA PRO A 222 -30.31 -1.44 -5.90
C PRO A 222 -30.32 -2.91 -6.33
N LEU A 223 -29.12 -3.50 -6.40
CA LEU A 223 -28.94 -4.93 -6.68
C LEU A 223 -28.86 -5.74 -5.40
N MET A 224 -28.06 -5.26 -4.45
CA MET A 224 -27.84 -5.90 -3.16
C MET A 224 -27.31 -4.90 -2.13
N VAL A 225 -27.45 -5.25 -0.85
CA VAL A 225 -26.85 -4.49 0.26
C VAL A 225 -25.89 -5.40 1.01
N LEU A 226 -24.71 -4.88 1.31
CA LEU A 226 -23.66 -5.55 2.06
C LEU A 226 -23.68 -5.03 3.49
N GLU A 227 -23.96 -5.91 4.44
CA GLU A 227 -23.75 -5.66 5.85
C GLU A 227 -22.39 -6.24 6.23
N HIS A 228 -21.40 -5.37 6.43
CA HIS A 228 -20.10 -5.80 6.90
C HIS A 228 -20.03 -5.73 8.42
N ARG A 229 -19.52 -6.80 9.03
CA ARG A 229 -19.39 -6.92 10.49
C ARG A 229 -17.95 -7.29 10.83
N SER A 230 -17.34 -6.47 11.66
CA SER A 230 -16.01 -6.73 12.21
C SER A 230 -16.07 -6.64 13.73
N GLU A 231 -15.60 -7.66 14.42
CA GLU A 231 -15.52 -7.66 15.88
C GLU A 231 -14.09 -7.93 16.30
N LYS A 232 -13.69 -7.47 17.50
CA LYS A 232 -12.31 -7.65 17.96
C LYS A 232 -11.93 -9.14 18.07
N ARG A 233 -12.86 -9.97 18.53
CA ARG A 233 -12.63 -11.39 18.87
C ARG A 233 -12.76 -12.36 17.69
N PHE A 234 -13.39 -11.93 16.60
CA PHE A 234 -13.75 -12.82 15.50
C PHE A 234 -13.26 -12.28 14.17
N GLU A 235 -13.00 -13.19 13.24
CA GLU A 235 -12.81 -12.81 11.85
C GLU A 235 -14.08 -12.09 11.32
N PRO A 236 -13.90 -11.15 10.37
CA PRO A 236 -14.98 -10.34 9.89
C PRO A 236 -15.81 -11.17 8.90
N GLU A 237 -17.08 -10.82 8.79
CA GLU A 237 -18.00 -11.46 7.88
C GLU A 237 -18.85 -10.40 7.19
N THR A 238 -19.36 -10.73 6.00
CA THR A 238 -20.19 -9.85 5.21
C THR A 238 -21.46 -10.60 4.84
N VAL A 239 -22.61 -10.08 5.28
CA VAL A 239 -23.91 -10.59 4.84
C VAL A 239 -24.30 -9.88 3.56
N VAL A 240 -24.73 -10.64 2.57
CA VAL A 240 -25.34 -10.11 1.36
C VAL A 240 -26.85 -10.18 1.55
N LEU A 241 -27.46 -9.01 1.49
CA LEU A 241 -28.89 -8.79 1.60
C LEU A 241 -29.45 -8.47 0.21
N ASP A 242 -30.67 -8.92 -0.05
CA ASP A 242 -31.43 -8.42 -1.19
C ASP A 242 -31.84 -6.94 -0.96
N PRO A 243 -32.39 -6.26 -1.99
CA PRO A 243 -32.85 -4.88 -1.84
C PRO A 243 -33.96 -4.68 -0.80
N SER A 244 -34.68 -5.73 -0.39
CA SER A 244 -35.69 -5.70 0.67
C SER A 244 -35.11 -5.81 2.09
N GLY A 245 -33.80 -6.03 2.21
CA GLY A 245 -33.11 -6.22 3.49
C GLY A 245 -33.13 -7.67 3.99
N ALA A 246 -33.64 -8.63 3.21
CA ALA A 246 -33.62 -10.03 3.56
C ALA A 246 -32.25 -10.68 3.23
N PRO A 247 -31.70 -11.53 4.12
CA PRO A 247 -30.42 -12.16 3.88
C PRO A 247 -30.50 -13.18 2.75
N ARG A 248 -29.57 -13.09 1.80
CA ARG A 248 -29.41 -14.04 0.69
C ARG A 248 -28.26 -15.02 0.91
N LEU A 249 -27.13 -14.53 1.41
CA LEU A 249 -25.97 -15.36 1.75
C LEU A 249 -25.05 -14.67 2.76
N LEU A 250 -24.18 -15.45 3.37
CA LEU A 250 -23.13 -15.00 4.28
C LEU A 250 -21.75 -15.35 3.71
N VAL A 251 -20.91 -14.35 3.51
CA VAL A 251 -19.48 -14.52 3.21
C VAL A 251 -18.71 -14.44 4.52
N ARG A 252 -18.20 -15.59 4.97
CA ARG A 252 -17.48 -15.70 6.24
C ARG A 252 -16.00 -15.94 6.01
N ARG A 253 -15.15 -15.09 6.58
CA ARG A 253 -13.70 -15.29 6.56
C ARG A 253 -13.32 -16.39 7.57
N THR A 254 -12.54 -17.38 7.13
CA THR A 254 -12.05 -18.48 7.98
C THR A 254 -10.64 -18.24 8.46
N ASP A 255 -9.80 -17.68 7.59
CA ASP A 255 -8.47 -17.16 7.89
C ASP A 255 -8.24 -15.91 7.04
N GLY A 256 -7.16 -15.16 7.27
CA GLY A 256 -6.92 -13.87 6.60
C GLY A 256 -7.08 -13.85 5.07
N VAL A 257 -7.10 -14.99 4.38
CA VAL A 257 -7.24 -15.09 2.92
C VAL A 257 -8.28 -16.10 2.42
N ARG A 258 -8.90 -16.92 3.28
CA ARG A 258 -9.90 -17.93 2.90
C ARG A 258 -11.31 -17.60 3.44
N PHE A 259 -12.32 -18.03 2.69
CA PHE A 259 -13.71 -17.73 2.96
C PHE A 259 -14.62 -18.95 2.73
N ARG A 260 -15.69 -19.02 3.51
CA ARG A 260 -16.85 -19.89 3.30
C ARG A 260 -18.03 -19.04 2.83
N ILE A 261 -18.82 -19.59 1.92
CA ILE A 261 -20.03 -18.97 1.39
C ILE A 261 -21.19 -19.82 1.86
N LEU A 262 -22.03 -19.24 2.71
CA LEU A 262 -23.12 -19.94 3.39
C LEU A 262 -24.47 -19.38 2.95
N ASP A 263 -25.47 -20.24 2.84
CA ASP A 263 -26.87 -19.81 2.70
C ASP A 263 -27.41 -19.25 4.04
N PRO A 264 -28.64 -18.71 4.08
CA PRO A 264 -29.22 -18.19 5.31
C PRO A 264 -29.53 -19.26 6.37
N ALA A 265 -29.58 -20.55 5.99
CA ALA A 265 -29.75 -21.67 6.91
C ALA A 265 -28.39 -22.16 7.49
N GLY A 266 -27.27 -21.68 6.95
CA GLY A 266 -25.92 -22.08 7.34
C GLY A 266 -25.34 -23.25 6.51
N THR A 267 -26.03 -23.69 5.47
CA THR A 267 -25.49 -24.68 4.52
C THR A 267 -24.39 -24.04 3.70
N GLU A 268 -23.29 -24.77 3.49
CA GLU A 268 -22.22 -24.30 2.62
C GLU A 268 -22.60 -24.41 1.15
N LEU A 269 -22.62 -23.26 0.46
CA LEU A 269 -22.84 -23.18 -0.99
C LEU A 269 -21.52 -23.27 -1.77
N GLY A 270 -20.41 -22.92 -1.11
CA GLY A 270 -19.10 -22.90 -1.74
C GLY A 270 -18.02 -22.29 -0.85
N THR A 271 -16.82 -22.19 -1.41
CA THR A 271 -15.63 -21.63 -0.74
C THR A 271 -14.91 -20.65 -1.64
N ALA A 272 -14.12 -19.76 -1.03
CA ALA A 272 -13.17 -18.95 -1.79
C ALA A 272 -11.79 -18.98 -1.13
N ARG A 273 -10.75 -19.22 -1.93
CA ARG A 273 -9.37 -19.35 -1.45
C ARG A 273 -8.39 -18.77 -2.45
N PRO A 274 -7.15 -18.44 -2.06
CA PRO A 274 -6.11 -18.07 -3.01
C PRO A 274 -5.97 -19.09 -4.13
N ALA A 275 -5.90 -18.62 -5.37
CA ALA A 275 -5.54 -19.47 -6.51
C ALA A 275 -4.08 -19.92 -6.32
N GLU A 276 -3.78 -21.16 -6.69
CA GLU A 276 -2.45 -21.77 -6.45
C GLU A 276 -1.34 -20.98 -7.15
N GLU A 277 -1.60 -20.50 -8.36
CA GLU A 277 -0.62 -19.80 -9.19
C GLU A 277 -0.39 -18.35 -8.76
N ALA A 278 -1.42 -17.68 -8.23
CA ALA A 278 -1.41 -16.24 -7.95
C ALA A 278 -1.39 -15.87 -6.46
N ARG A 279 -1.47 -16.87 -5.57
CA ARG A 279 -1.30 -16.76 -4.11
C ARG A 279 -2.21 -15.68 -3.51
N VAL A 280 -1.74 -15.00 -2.46
CA VAL A 280 -2.50 -14.12 -1.57
C VAL A 280 -3.22 -12.94 -2.26
N ASN A 281 -2.85 -12.56 -3.47
CA ASN A 281 -3.51 -11.49 -4.23
C ASN A 281 -4.44 -12.03 -5.33
N SER A 282 -5.00 -13.21 -5.10
CA SER A 282 -6.01 -13.84 -5.94
C SER A 282 -7.06 -14.55 -5.08
N LEU A 283 -8.19 -14.84 -5.69
CA LEU A 283 -9.24 -15.67 -5.15
C LEU A 283 -9.81 -16.55 -6.26
N GLU A 284 -10.06 -17.80 -5.91
CA GLU A 284 -10.79 -18.76 -6.70
C GLU A 284 -12.04 -19.13 -5.89
N VAL A 285 -13.21 -18.91 -6.47
CA VAL A 285 -14.51 -19.24 -5.88
C VAL A 285 -14.94 -20.59 -6.45
N ARG A 286 -15.26 -21.52 -5.56
CA ARG A 286 -15.69 -22.87 -5.92
C ARG A 286 -17.07 -23.15 -5.33
N ASP A 287 -17.88 -23.89 -6.07
CA ASP A 287 -19.14 -24.44 -5.57
C ASP A 287 -18.91 -25.64 -4.61
N ALA A 288 -20.00 -26.20 -4.10
CA ALA A 288 -19.97 -27.34 -3.18
C ALA A 288 -19.35 -28.62 -3.80
N ASP A 289 -19.40 -28.76 -5.13
CA ASP A 289 -18.80 -29.88 -5.87
C ASP A 289 -17.30 -29.64 -6.15
N GLY A 290 -16.77 -28.47 -5.75
CA GLY A 290 -15.38 -28.08 -5.92
C GLY A 290 -15.05 -27.52 -7.31
N ARG A 291 -16.06 -27.27 -8.15
CA ARG A 291 -15.89 -26.66 -9.47
C ARG A 291 -15.71 -25.14 -9.32
N THR A 292 -14.77 -24.60 -10.07
CA THR A 292 -14.49 -23.17 -10.12
C THR A 292 -15.61 -22.43 -10.86
N VAL A 293 -16.22 -21.46 -10.19
CA VAL A 293 -17.34 -20.66 -10.72
C VAL A 293 -16.98 -19.19 -10.90
N ALA A 294 -15.90 -18.73 -10.26
CA ALA A 294 -15.34 -17.41 -10.50
C ALA A 294 -13.87 -17.36 -10.07
N GLU A 295 -13.12 -16.48 -10.72
CA GLU A 295 -11.75 -16.15 -10.36
C GLU A 295 -11.59 -14.64 -10.24
N ALA A 296 -10.78 -14.21 -9.28
CA ALA A 296 -10.46 -12.80 -9.09
C ALA A 296 -8.98 -12.61 -8.78
N ALA A 297 -8.38 -11.54 -9.29
CA ALA A 297 -6.98 -11.23 -9.06
C ALA A 297 -6.71 -9.73 -8.94
N GLY A 298 -5.75 -9.37 -8.09
CA GLY A 298 -5.34 -7.98 -7.88
C GLY A 298 -4.54 -7.43 -9.05
N ARG A 299 -5.01 -6.32 -9.63
CA ARG A 299 -4.30 -5.53 -10.65
C ARG A 299 -3.72 -4.25 -10.04
N GLY A 300 -2.65 -4.43 -9.27
CA GLY A 300 -2.06 -3.35 -8.48
C GLY A 300 -2.73 -3.18 -7.12
N LEU A 301 -2.59 -2.01 -6.49
CA LEU A 301 -3.02 -1.79 -5.11
C LEU A 301 -4.52 -1.51 -4.93
N MET A 302 -5.19 -1.00 -5.97
CA MET A 302 -6.54 -0.41 -5.86
C MET A 302 -7.50 -0.92 -6.93
N ARG A 303 -7.18 -2.05 -7.57
CA ARG A 303 -8.04 -2.68 -8.58
C ARG A 303 -7.94 -4.18 -8.45
N TRP A 304 -9.07 -4.84 -8.63
CA TRP A 304 -9.16 -6.27 -8.84
C TRP A 304 -9.85 -6.52 -10.17
N VAL A 305 -9.56 -7.64 -10.81
CA VAL A 305 -10.30 -8.14 -11.96
C VAL A 305 -11.01 -9.40 -11.50
N VAL A 306 -12.29 -9.54 -11.82
CA VAL A 306 -13.08 -10.74 -11.53
C VAL A 306 -13.69 -11.25 -12.83
N ARG A 307 -13.63 -12.56 -13.04
CA ARG A 307 -14.31 -13.29 -14.10
C ARG A 307 -15.22 -14.29 -13.44
N ILE A 308 -16.47 -14.34 -13.88
CA ILE A 308 -17.49 -15.22 -13.35
C ILE A 308 -17.93 -16.11 -14.52
N GLU A 309 -18.01 -17.42 -14.29
CA GLU A 309 -18.47 -18.35 -15.33
C GLU A 309 -19.96 -18.12 -15.63
N ASP A 310 -20.36 -18.27 -16.90
CA ASP A 310 -21.73 -17.97 -17.34
C ASP A 310 -22.78 -18.85 -16.66
N ASP A 311 -22.41 -20.09 -16.33
CA ASP A 311 -23.24 -21.08 -15.66
C ASP A 311 -23.13 -21.06 -14.12
N ALA A 312 -22.43 -20.06 -13.57
CA ALA A 312 -22.29 -19.91 -12.13
C ALA A 312 -23.66 -19.64 -11.47
N PRO A 313 -24.03 -20.38 -10.39
CA PRO A 313 -25.25 -20.13 -9.64
C PRO A 313 -25.31 -18.71 -9.12
N GLU A 314 -26.50 -18.09 -9.15
CA GLU A 314 -26.68 -16.68 -8.78
C GLU A 314 -26.06 -16.29 -7.43
N PRO A 315 -26.21 -17.08 -6.34
CA PRO A 315 -25.57 -16.75 -5.07
C PRO A 315 -24.03 -16.69 -5.15
N LEU A 316 -23.41 -17.57 -5.95
CA LEU A 316 -21.95 -17.60 -6.10
C LEU A 316 -21.44 -16.47 -6.99
N ARG A 317 -22.25 -16.01 -7.98
CA ARG A 317 -21.96 -14.80 -8.76
C ARG A 317 -21.92 -13.57 -7.87
N ASP A 318 -22.93 -13.41 -7.02
CA ASP A 318 -23.01 -12.31 -6.05
C ASP A 318 -21.83 -12.38 -5.06
N ALA A 319 -21.53 -13.57 -4.54
CA ALA A 319 -20.41 -13.77 -3.62
C ALA A 319 -19.05 -13.41 -4.25
N ALA A 320 -18.82 -13.76 -5.52
CA ALA A 320 -17.58 -13.44 -6.24
C ALA A 320 -17.35 -11.93 -6.36
N LEU A 321 -18.40 -11.17 -6.71
CA LEU A 321 -18.35 -9.69 -6.76
C LEU A 321 -18.06 -9.11 -5.37
N VAL A 322 -18.74 -9.60 -4.35
CA VAL A 322 -18.59 -9.13 -2.97
C VAL A 322 -17.20 -9.42 -2.42
N LEU A 323 -16.66 -10.61 -2.68
CA LEU A 323 -15.31 -11.00 -2.28
C LEU A 323 -14.24 -10.08 -2.90
N ALA A 324 -14.38 -9.72 -4.18
CA ALA A 324 -13.46 -8.77 -4.81
C ALA A 324 -13.52 -7.38 -4.13
N HIS A 325 -14.72 -6.92 -3.72
CA HIS A 325 -14.87 -5.68 -2.96
C HIS A 325 -14.26 -5.77 -1.54
N ILE A 326 -14.45 -6.91 -0.85
CA ILE A 326 -13.86 -7.19 0.47
C ILE A 326 -12.32 -7.13 0.38
N ARG A 327 -11.72 -7.76 -0.64
CA ARG A 327 -10.26 -7.75 -0.82
C ARG A 327 -9.68 -6.39 -1.16
N LEU A 328 -10.48 -5.53 -1.81
CA LEU A 328 -10.05 -4.21 -2.21
C LEU A 328 -9.99 -3.23 -1.01
N ARG A 329 -10.98 -3.29 -0.12
CA ARG A 329 -11.14 -2.30 0.93
C ARG A 329 -10.43 -2.75 2.21
N ALA A 330 -9.43 -1.98 2.62
CA ALA A 330 -8.75 -2.16 3.92
C ALA A 330 -9.68 -2.03 5.15
N ALA A 331 -10.91 -1.54 4.96
CA ALA A 331 -11.93 -1.44 5.99
C ALA A 331 -12.75 -2.73 6.19
N TYR A 332 -12.51 -3.78 5.40
CA TYR A 332 -13.21 -5.08 5.43
C TYR A 332 -12.34 -6.26 5.91
#